data_AF-A0A3B3QYL2-F1
#
_entry.id   AF-A0A3B3QYL2-F1
#
_cell.length_a   1.000
_cell.length_b   1.000
_cell.length_c   1.000
_cell.angle_alpha   90.00
_cell.angle_beta   90.00
_cell.angle_gamma   90.00
#
_symmetry.space_group_name_H-M   'P 1'
#
loop_
_entity.id
_entity.type
_entity.pdbx_description
1 polymer ?
#
loop_
_entity_poly.entity_id
_entity_poly.type
_entity_poly.pdbx_seq_one_letter_code
_entity_poly.pdbx_strand_id
1 'polypeptide(L)'
;MHVKPKLALLLAVLLAAAGLFLLVPDANTTMGHQSQPSSMTKNLLRDQQQVLSGSNRSIAYRIKANVAGLLALNYCSCEDHATLHQNLQIYLLHESFPASELEEIKRRRAQEYQSFQKRSQNAGNLLLIAEANSPLQYPTQGVEVQPKKTILIPGLRLEEQPRKGHSVTLLATMGTFDVTAIVQGVTLKGEGTMHITLSSDFLSHLNQQLQFVTYTNTLFHPNTADTVQYETESHKAVFTVKVRHGVLPKLYDPGPKGEYNISHLVTIATKTFIRYDRLQILINSIRRFYPTVTIVIADDSEHPKPVTGPYIEHYTMPFGKGWFAGRNLAVSQVTTKYVLWVDDDFIFINDTKIEKLVDVLEKTTLDLVGGAVLEFGKYKNTFKHTFSWERGDEDGDCLHVRQGSYHVVPGFPKCVVTDSVVNFFLARTDKVQQVGFDPQLARIAHLEFFADGLGTLHVGSCDDVIVTHGKFLGDQSESDKIYAKYRQPTASSLNKQKSVFCFKNRLKCLTRP
;
A
#
# COMPACT_ATOMS: atom_id res chain seq x y z
N MET A 1 -37.51 37.47 -63.95
CA MET A 1 -38.13 37.15 -62.65
C MET A 1 -37.24 36.20 -61.88
N HIS A 2 -36.70 36.67 -60.76
CA HIS A 2 -35.73 35.98 -59.92
C HIS A 2 -36.37 34.93 -59.00
N VAL A 3 -35.94 33.67 -59.11
CA VAL A 3 -35.95 32.72 -57.98
C VAL A 3 -34.59 31.98 -57.94
N LYS A 4 -33.73 32.57 -57.11
CA LYS A 4 -32.57 32.11 -56.32
C LYS A 4 -31.72 30.87 -56.75
N PRO A 5 -30.38 31.06 -56.97
CA PRO A 5 -29.41 29.97 -57.22
C PRO A 5 -29.07 29.10 -55.98
N LYS A 6 -29.68 29.37 -54.81
CA LYS A 6 -29.45 28.61 -53.58
C LYS A 6 -30.26 27.30 -53.48
N LEU A 7 -31.33 27.15 -54.27
CA LEU A 7 -32.17 25.94 -54.25
C LEU A 7 -31.59 24.81 -55.12
N ALA A 8 -30.92 25.15 -56.23
CA ALA A 8 -30.24 24.18 -57.10
C ALA A 8 -29.02 23.53 -56.41
N LEU A 9 -28.29 24.30 -55.60
CA LEU A 9 -27.14 23.79 -54.84
C LEU A 9 -27.57 22.84 -53.69
N LEU A 10 -28.72 23.11 -53.05
CA LEU A 10 -29.25 22.23 -52.00
C LEU A 10 -29.74 20.89 -52.56
N LEU A 11 -30.37 20.89 -53.74
CA LEU A 11 -30.82 19.65 -54.39
C LEU A 11 -29.63 18.77 -54.84
N ALA A 12 -28.54 19.39 -55.31
CA ALA A 12 -27.34 18.67 -55.72
C ALA A 12 -26.63 17.99 -54.52
N VAL A 13 -26.59 18.65 -53.36
CA VAL A 13 -26.01 18.09 -52.13
C VAL A 13 -26.87 16.97 -51.55
N LEU A 14 -28.20 17.07 -51.63
CA LEU A 14 -29.12 16.02 -51.18
C LEU A 14 -29.08 14.77 -52.07
N LEU A 15 -28.92 14.93 -53.38
CA LEU A 15 -28.74 13.79 -54.31
C LEU A 15 -27.38 13.09 -54.14
N ALA A 16 -26.32 13.83 -53.83
CA ALA A 16 -25.01 13.26 -53.51
C ALA A 16 -25.02 12.50 -52.16
N ALA A 17 -25.76 13.00 -51.16
CA ALA A 17 -25.91 12.32 -49.88
C ALA A 17 -26.75 11.03 -49.99
N ALA A 18 -27.79 11.02 -50.82
CA ALA A 18 -28.59 9.82 -51.09
C ALA A 18 -27.82 8.74 -51.88
N GLY A 19 -26.89 9.15 -52.75
CA GLY A 19 -26.01 8.23 -53.50
C GLY A 19 -24.96 7.51 -52.63
N LEU A 20 -24.52 8.12 -51.53
CA LEU A 20 -23.57 7.49 -50.59
C LEU A 20 -24.21 6.49 -49.62
N PHE A 21 -25.53 6.59 -49.38
CA PHE A 21 -26.26 5.61 -48.56
C PHE A 21 -26.63 4.31 -49.31
N LEU A 22 -26.40 4.25 -50.63
CA LEU A 22 -26.66 3.06 -51.47
C LEU A 22 -25.41 2.20 -51.74
N LEU A 23 -24.27 2.49 -51.09
CA LEU A 23 -23.00 1.78 -51.28
C LEU A 23 -22.43 1.21 -49.96
N VAL A 24 -23.30 0.69 -49.09
CA VAL A 24 -22.89 -0.22 -48.03
C VAL A 24 -23.49 -1.59 -48.35
N PRO A 25 -22.70 -2.63 -48.66
CA PRO A 25 -23.24 -3.96 -48.89
C PRO A 25 -23.75 -4.54 -47.57
N ASP A 26 -25.05 -4.83 -47.54
CA ASP A 26 -25.64 -5.77 -46.58
C ASP A 26 -24.98 -7.15 -46.76
N ALA A 27 -24.35 -7.66 -45.71
CA ALA A 27 -23.94 -9.04 -45.61
C ALA A 27 -24.59 -9.69 -44.37
N ASN A 28 -25.92 -9.66 -44.31
CA ASN A 28 -26.68 -10.66 -43.55
C ASN A 28 -26.62 -11.97 -44.33
N THR A 29 -25.62 -12.80 -44.05
CA THR A 29 -25.66 -14.22 -44.43
C THR A 29 -26.07 -15.01 -43.19
N THR A 30 -27.35 -15.36 -43.12
CA THR A 30 -27.86 -16.43 -42.28
C THR A 30 -27.26 -17.76 -42.74
N MET A 31 -26.27 -18.26 -42.00
CA MET A 31 -25.92 -19.67 -42.02
C MET A 31 -26.27 -20.27 -40.66
N GLY A 32 -27.31 -21.10 -40.64
CA GLY A 32 -27.61 -21.95 -39.50
C GLY A 32 -26.42 -22.86 -39.20
N HIS A 33 -25.86 -22.73 -38.01
CA HIS A 33 -24.93 -23.71 -37.48
C HIS A 33 -25.47 -24.19 -36.13
N GLN A 34 -25.76 -25.49 -36.08
CA GLN A 34 -26.05 -26.23 -34.87
C GLN A 34 -25.09 -25.81 -33.75
N SER A 35 -25.65 -25.47 -32.59
CA SER A 35 -24.93 -25.12 -31.38
C SER A 35 -24.04 -26.27 -30.92
N GLN A 36 -22.78 -26.25 -31.36
CA GLN A 36 -21.69 -26.91 -30.64
C GLN A 36 -21.44 -26.13 -29.33
N PRO A 37 -21.12 -26.81 -28.21
CA PRO A 37 -20.82 -26.14 -26.95
C PRO A 37 -19.64 -25.18 -27.14
N SER A 38 -19.79 -23.95 -26.64
CA SER A 38 -18.85 -22.85 -26.86
C SER A 38 -17.44 -23.17 -26.35
N SER A 39 -16.44 -22.63 -27.05
CA SER A 39 -15.01 -22.63 -26.70
C SER A 39 -14.73 -22.30 -25.21
N MET A 40 -15.61 -21.52 -24.59
CA MET A 40 -15.58 -21.11 -23.19
C MET A 40 -15.66 -22.27 -22.18
N THR A 41 -16.50 -23.28 -22.43
CA THR A 41 -16.59 -24.44 -21.53
C THR A 41 -15.34 -25.30 -21.60
N LYS A 42 -14.71 -25.38 -22.80
CA LYS A 42 -13.47 -26.12 -23.03
C LYS A 42 -12.25 -25.43 -22.40
N ASN A 43 -12.19 -24.10 -22.41
CA ASN A 43 -11.08 -23.33 -21.82
C ASN A 43 -11.19 -23.22 -20.29
N LEU A 44 -12.41 -23.07 -19.73
CA LEU A 44 -12.65 -23.14 -18.28
C LEU A 44 -12.20 -24.48 -17.69
N LEU A 45 -12.48 -25.58 -18.41
CA LEU A 45 -12.01 -26.93 -18.07
C LEU A 45 -10.49 -27.08 -18.19
N ARG A 46 -9.84 -26.37 -19.13
CA ARG A 46 -8.39 -26.48 -19.42
C ARG A 46 -7.53 -25.78 -18.37
N ASP A 47 -7.94 -24.59 -17.92
CA ASP A 47 -7.24 -23.85 -16.86
C ASP A 47 -7.55 -24.43 -15.47
N GLN A 48 -8.77 -24.93 -15.24
CA GLN A 48 -9.09 -25.74 -14.06
C GLN A 48 -8.28 -27.04 -14.03
N GLN A 49 -8.03 -27.68 -15.18
CA GLN A 49 -7.16 -28.86 -15.27
C GLN A 49 -5.68 -28.58 -14.93
N GLN A 50 -5.16 -27.36 -15.11
CA GLN A 50 -3.80 -26.99 -14.69
C GLN A 50 -3.68 -26.67 -13.19
N VAL A 51 -4.73 -26.17 -12.54
CA VAL A 51 -4.77 -26.04 -11.07
C VAL A 51 -4.97 -27.42 -10.40
N LEU A 52 -5.65 -28.34 -11.09
CA LEU A 52 -5.99 -29.70 -10.62
C LEU A 52 -5.04 -30.80 -11.13
N SER A 53 -3.94 -30.45 -11.83
CA SER A 53 -3.04 -31.42 -12.48
C SER A 53 -2.13 -32.21 -11.54
N GLY A 54 -2.24 -32.03 -10.22
CA GLY A 54 -1.67 -32.91 -9.21
C GLY A 54 -2.54 -34.14 -8.88
N SER A 55 -3.74 -34.25 -9.47
CA SER A 55 -4.66 -35.36 -9.23
C SER A 55 -4.17 -36.66 -9.85
N ASN A 56 -4.30 -37.75 -9.09
CA ASN A 56 -3.91 -39.09 -9.55
C ASN A 56 -4.87 -39.49 -10.67
N ARG A 57 -4.39 -39.54 -11.92
CA ARG A 57 -5.20 -39.73 -13.15
C ARG A 57 -6.07 -40.99 -13.17
N SER A 58 -5.93 -41.88 -12.18
CA SER A 58 -6.72 -43.10 -12.02
C SER A 58 -8.01 -42.95 -11.21
N ILE A 59 -8.24 -41.85 -10.48
CA ILE A 59 -9.41 -41.69 -9.60
C ILE A 59 -10.47 -40.84 -10.31
N ALA A 60 -11.65 -41.43 -10.53
CA ALA A 60 -12.77 -40.74 -11.18
C ALA A 60 -13.42 -39.70 -10.25
N TYR A 61 -13.67 -38.50 -10.79
CA TYR A 61 -14.39 -37.42 -10.11
C TYR A 61 -15.31 -36.67 -11.08
N ARG A 62 -16.33 -36.01 -10.52
CA ARG A 62 -17.29 -35.17 -11.26
C ARG A 62 -17.18 -33.72 -10.77
N ILE A 63 -16.94 -32.79 -11.69
CA ILE A 63 -16.86 -31.36 -11.38
C ILE A 63 -18.25 -30.81 -10.99
N LYS A 64 -18.29 -30.03 -9.91
CA LYS A 64 -19.44 -29.29 -9.41
C LYS A 64 -19.35 -27.86 -9.93
N ALA A 65 -19.83 -27.65 -11.16
CA ALA A 65 -19.60 -26.43 -11.94
C ALA A 65 -20.05 -25.14 -11.24
N ASN A 66 -21.13 -25.19 -10.46
CA ASN A 66 -21.64 -24.05 -9.69
C ASN A 66 -20.68 -23.58 -8.58
N VAL A 67 -19.89 -24.48 -8.00
CA VAL A 67 -18.87 -24.14 -6.98
C VAL A 67 -17.55 -23.80 -7.64
N ALA A 68 -17.15 -24.58 -8.65
CA ALA A 68 -15.92 -24.34 -9.40
C ALA A 68 -15.91 -22.96 -10.09
N GLY A 69 -17.09 -22.47 -10.53
CA GLY A 69 -17.25 -21.12 -11.08
C GLY A 69 -17.11 -19.97 -10.07
N LEU A 70 -17.06 -20.26 -8.76
CA LEU A 70 -16.85 -19.24 -7.71
C LEU A 70 -15.38 -18.92 -7.47
N LEU A 71 -14.46 -19.78 -7.93
CA LEU A 71 -13.03 -19.58 -7.77
C LEU A 71 -12.54 -18.42 -8.64
N ALA A 72 -11.57 -17.67 -8.11
CA ALA A 72 -10.91 -16.63 -8.88
C ALA A 72 -10.08 -17.25 -10.03
N LEU A 73 -10.17 -16.65 -11.21
CA LEU A 73 -9.31 -16.98 -12.34
C LEU A 73 -7.96 -16.25 -12.19
N ASN A 74 -6.89 -16.86 -12.71
CA ASN A 74 -5.54 -16.28 -12.71
C ASN A 74 -5.38 -15.14 -13.73
N TYR A 75 -6.47 -14.72 -14.36
CA TYR A 75 -6.52 -13.57 -15.26
C TYR A 75 -7.79 -12.78 -15.00
N CYS A 76 -7.79 -11.51 -15.38
CA CYS A 76 -8.98 -10.68 -15.39
C CYS A 76 -9.20 -10.12 -16.79
N SER A 77 -10.44 -10.12 -17.25
CA SER A 77 -10.87 -9.43 -18.47
C SER A 77 -12.15 -8.66 -18.18
N CYS A 78 -12.20 -7.41 -18.62
CA CYS A 78 -13.42 -6.60 -18.51
C CYS A 78 -14.49 -7.02 -19.52
N GLU A 79 -14.09 -7.61 -20.66
CA GLU A 79 -15.00 -8.07 -21.72
C GLU A 79 -15.91 -9.20 -21.22
N ASP A 80 -15.40 -10.05 -20.34
CA ASP A 80 -16.16 -11.13 -19.70
C ASP A 80 -17.32 -10.58 -18.84
N HIS A 81 -17.19 -9.37 -18.30
CA HIS A 81 -18.22 -8.74 -17.46
C HIS A 81 -19.32 -8.02 -18.26
N ALA A 82 -19.05 -7.56 -19.48
CA ALA A 82 -20.06 -6.92 -20.36
C ALA A 82 -21.19 -7.89 -20.74
N THR A 83 -20.91 -9.18 -20.84
CA THR A 83 -21.92 -10.19 -21.19
C THR A 83 -22.93 -10.45 -20.08
N LEU A 84 -22.59 -10.14 -18.82
CA LEU A 84 -23.38 -10.44 -17.62
C LEU A 84 -24.29 -9.28 -17.16
N HIS A 85 -23.96 -8.04 -17.54
CA HIS A 85 -24.70 -6.86 -17.12
C HIS A 85 -24.92 -5.89 -18.29
N GLN A 86 -26.16 -5.79 -18.75
CA GLN A 86 -26.58 -4.80 -19.73
C GLN A 86 -26.44 -3.40 -19.08
N ASN A 87 -25.66 -2.51 -19.71
CA ASN A 87 -25.32 -1.13 -19.28
C ASN A 87 -23.99 -0.93 -18.49
N LEU A 88 -22.97 -1.75 -18.71
CA LEU A 88 -21.62 -1.45 -18.19
C LEU A 88 -20.82 -0.56 -19.16
N GLN A 89 -20.23 0.52 -18.63
CA GLN A 89 -19.15 1.25 -19.30
C GLN A 89 -17.82 0.58 -18.98
N ILE A 90 -17.10 0.13 -20.01
CA ILE A 90 -15.78 -0.51 -19.87
C ILE A 90 -14.71 0.50 -20.22
N TYR A 91 -13.73 0.65 -19.32
CA TYR A 91 -12.55 1.50 -19.52
C TYR A 91 -11.30 0.63 -19.56
N LEU A 92 -10.69 0.51 -20.74
CA LEU A 92 -9.37 -0.11 -20.89
C LEU A 92 -8.29 0.92 -20.56
N LEU A 93 -7.85 0.96 -19.30
CA LEU A 93 -6.98 2.02 -18.79
C LEU A 93 -5.63 2.19 -19.51
N HIS A 94 -5.20 1.18 -20.28
CA HIS A 94 -3.98 1.26 -21.08
C HIS A 94 -4.14 2.11 -22.35
N GLU A 95 -5.38 2.31 -22.82
CA GLU A 95 -5.71 3.16 -23.98
C GLU A 95 -5.54 4.64 -23.70
N SER A 96 -5.38 5.03 -22.43
CA SER A 96 -5.03 6.39 -22.02
C SER A 96 -3.61 6.80 -22.44
N PHE A 97 -2.81 5.87 -22.96
CA PHE A 97 -1.43 6.11 -23.39
C PHE A 97 -1.26 5.87 -24.90
N PRO A 98 -0.36 6.60 -25.58
CA PRO A 98 -0.02 6.32 -26.97
C PRO A 98 0.52 4.90 -27.14
N ALA A 99 0.09 4.20 -28.20
CA ALA A 99 0.54 2.84 -28.49
C ALA A 99 2.07 2.70 -28.58
N SER A 100 2.77 3.75 -29.04
CA SER A 100 4.24 3.79 -29.12
C SER A 100 4.94 3.77 -27.75
N GLU A 101 4.26 4.19 -26.67
CA GLU A 101 4.84 4.29 -25.33
C GLU A 101 4.42 3.13 -24.41
N LEU A 102 3.42 2.35 -24.82
CA LEU A 102 2.76 1.38 -23.96
C LEU A 102 3.70 0.30 -23.41
N GLU A 103 4.60 -0.23 -24.24
CA GLU A 103 5.55 -1.26 -23.81
C GLU A 103 6.55 -0.72 -22.78
N GLU A 104 7.00 0.52 -22.96
CA GLU A 104 7.90 1.16 -22.01
C GLU A 104 7.20 1.46 -20.68
N ILE A 105 5.94 1.93 -20.71
CA ILE A 105 5.12 2.12 -19.51
C ILE A 105 4.91 0.81 -18.77
N LYS A 106 4.59 -0.30 -19.47
CA LYS A 106 4.47 -1.62 -18.86
C LYS A 106 5.76 -2.05 -18.18
N ARG A 107 6.92 -1.80 -18.80
CA ARG A 107 8.25 -2.09 -18.24
C ARG A 107 8.50 -1.31 -16.95
N ARG A 108 8.34 0.01 -16.97
CA ARG A 108 8.54 0.87 -15.77
C ARG A 108 7.57 0.51 -14.65
N ARG A 109 6.30 0.28 -14.98
CA ARG A 109 5.25 -0.16 -14.03
C ARG A 109 5.61 -1.50 -13.39
N ALA A 110 6.12 -2.46 -14.15
CA ALA A 110 6.54 -3.76 -13.64
C ALA A 110 7.73 -3.65 -12.67
N GLN A 111 8.72 -2.80 -12.99
CA GLN A 111 9.86 -2.54 -12.11
C GLN A 111 9.42 -1.92 -10.77
N GLU A 112 8.58 -0.89 -10.81
CA GLU A 112 8.05 -0.26 -9.58
C GLU A 112 7.16 -1.22 -8.78
N TYR A 113 6.39 -2.06 -9.44
CA TYR A 113 5.61 -3.10 -8.79
C TYR A 113 6.51 -4.14 -8.10
N GLN A 114 7.61 -4.55 -8.74
CA GLN A 114 8.58 -5.47 -8.12
C GLN A 114 9.22 -4.84 -6.87
N SER A 115 9.58 -3.56 -6.92
CA SER A 115 10.11 -2.82 -5.77
C SER A 115 9.06 -2.71 -4.65
N PHE A 116 7.79 -2.48 -4.98
CA PHE A 116 6.69 -2.53 -4.03
C PHE A 116 6.57 -3.92 -3.38
N GLN A 117 6.58 -5.00 -4.16
CA GLN A 117 6.49 -6.36 -3.64
C GLN A 117 7.62 -6.70 -2.67
N LYS A 118 8.88 -6.36 -3.00
CA LYS A 118 10.02 -6.59 -2.09
C LYS A 118 9.85 -5.93 -0.73
N ARG A 119 9.20 -4.76 -0.68
CA ARG A 119 8.93 -4.02 0.56
C ARG A 119 7.70 -4.53 1.31
N SER A 120 6.68 -4.99 0.59
CA SER A 120 5.42 -5.45 1.17
C SER A 120 5.40 -6.94 1.54
N GLN A 121 6.35 -7.73 1.03
CA GLN A 121 6.50 -9.14 1.37
C GLN A 121 6.86 -9.28 2.85
N ASN A 122 6.03 -10.03 3.57
CA ASN A 122 6.24 -10.40 4.96
C ASN A 122 6.25 -11.93 5.03
N ALA A 123 7.26 -12.51 5.68
CA ALA A 123 7.39 -13.95 5.87
C ALA A 123 6.13 -14.58 6.51
N GLY A 124 5.40 -13.85 7.35
CA GLY A 124 4.15 -14.29 7.97
C GLY A 124 2.94 -14.35 7.02
N ASN A 125 3.10 -13.96 5.75
CA ASN A 125 2.08 -14.12 4.71
C ASN A 125 2.42 -15.23 3.71
N LEU A 126 3.60 -15.87 3.82
CA LEU A 126 3.96 -16.98 2.95
C LEU A 126 3.12 -18.21 3.28
N LEU A 127 2.61 -18.90 2.26
CA LEU A 127 1.92 -20.17 2.43
C LEU A 127 2.91 -21.21 2.96
N LEU A 128 2.66 -21.73 4.16
CA LEU A 128 3.38 -22.87 4.71
C LEU A 128 2.39 -24.00 4.96
N ILE A 129 2.79 -25.21 4.56
CA ILE A 129 2.03 -26.43 4.79
C ILE A 129 2.81 -27.24 5.82
N ALA A 130 2.15 -27.66 6.89
CA ALA A 130 2.71 -28.65 7.79
C ALA A 130 2.60 -30.02 7.12
N GLU A 131 3.76 -30.63 6.85
CA GLU A 131 3.85 -32.05 6.54
C GLU A 131 3.31 -32.89 7.70
N ALA A 132 2.80 -34.08 7.40
CA ALA A 132 2.09 -34.92 8.35
C ALA A 132 3.02 -35.55 9.41
N ASN A 133 3.33 -34.80 10.48
CA ASN A 133 3.87 -35.33 11.75
C ASN A 133 2.76 -35.70 12.75
N SER A 134 1.57 -35.13 12.54
CA SER A 134 0.24 -35.61 12.94
C SER A 134 -0.40 -36.16 11.67
N PRO A 135 -1.35 -37.11 11.69
CA PRO A 135 -1.93 -37.64 10.45
C PRO A 135 -2.58 -36.57 9.57
N LEU A 136 -2.75 -35.35 10.07
CA LEU A 136 -3.28 -34.21 9.34
C LEU A 136 -2.15 -33.37 8.71
N GLN A 137 -2.17 -33.26 7.39
CA GLN A 137 -1.44 -32.25 6.62
C GLN A 137 -2.38 -31.06 6.37
N TYR A 138 -1.92 -29.84 6.66
CA TYR A 138 -2.75 -28.64 6.56
C TYR A 138 -1.90 -27.37 6.44
N PRO A 139 -2.46 -26.26 5.92
CA PRO A 139 -1.73 -25.00 5.86
C PRO A 139 -1.62 -24.40 7.26
N THR A 140 -0.43 -24.07 7.72
CA THR A 140 -0.22 -23.45 9.05
C THR A 140 -0.28 -21.93 8.98
N GLN A 141 0.02 -21.34 7.82
CA GLN A 141 -0.06 -19.91 7.58
C GLN A 141 -0.23 -19.61 6.09
N GLY A 142 -0.60 -18.36 5.77
CA GLY A 142 -0.61 -17.83 4.41
C GLY A 142 -1.87 -18.12 3.58
N VAL A 143 -2.91 -18.71 4.17
CA VAL A 143 -4.21 -18.84 3.50
C VAL A 143 -4.94 -17.50 3.55
N GLU A 144 -5.26 -16.96 2.37
CA GLU A 144 -5.90 -15.66 2.21
C GLU A 144 -7.07 -15.72 1.25
N VAL A 145 -8.16 -15.03 1.60
CA VAL A 145 -9.36 -14.90 0.76
C VAL A 145 -9.89 -13.48 0.82
N GLN A 146 -10.40 -12.98 -0.30
CA GLN A 146 -11.09 -11.71 -0.31
C GLN A 146 -12.47 -11.83 0.38
N PRO A 147 -12.98 -10.76 1.01
CA PRO A 147 -14.32 -10.77 1.55
C PRO A 147 -15.35 -11.24 0.52
N LYS A 148 -16.26 -12.13 0.93
CA LYS A 148 -17.32 -12.73 0.08
C LYS A 148 -16.81 -13.52 -1.13
N LYS A 149 -15.53 -13.93 -1.15
CA LYS A 149 -14.95 -14.77 -2.20
C LYS A 149 -14.67 -16.19 -1.71
N THR A 150 -14.38 -17.05 -2.68
CA THR A 150 -14.15 -18.49 -2.50
C THR A 150 -12.73 -18.83 -2.94
N ILE A 151 -12.06 -19.68 -2.17
CA ILE A 151 -10.73 -20.24 -2.48
C ILE A 151 -10.74 -21.75 -2.29
N LEU A 152 -9.79 -22.44 -2.92
CA LEU A 152 -9.39 -23.78 -2.50
C LEU A 152 -8.55 -23.67 -1.22
N ILE A 153 -8.69 -24.65 -0.33
CA ILE A 153 -7.81 -24.75 0.85
C ILE A 153 -6.58 -25.57 0.45
N PRO A 154 -5.39 -24.96 0.34
CA PRO A 154 -4.21 -25.67 -0.12
C PRO A 154 -3.70 -26.64 0.96
N GLY A 155 -3.20 -27.79 0.52
CA GLY A 155 -2.39 -28.68 1.36
C GLY A 155 -3.14 -29.57 2.35
N LEU A 156 -4.48 -29.64 2.30
CA LEU A 156 -5.25 -30.58 3.13
C LEU A 156 -4.99 -32.02 2.71
N ARG A 157 -4.58 -32.86 3.67
CA ARG A 157 -4.37 -34.30 3.46
C ARG A 157 -4.46 -35.08 4.77
N LEU A 158 -4.86 -36.34 4.66
CA LEU A 158 -4.78 -37.34 5.71
C LEU A 158 -3.68 -38.35 5.38
N GLU A 159 -2.71 -38.51 6.27
CA GLU A 159 -1.63 -39.49 6.21
C GLU A 159 -1.77 -40.47 7.36
N GLU A 160 -2.27 -41.66 7.06
CA GLU A 160 -2.37 -42.76 8.01
C GLU A 160 -2.27 -44.11 7.28
N GLN A 161 -2.25 -45.19 8.04
CA GLN A 161 -2.24 -46.53 7.44
C GLN A 161 -3.57 -46.79 6.71
N PRO A 162 -3.55 -47.27 5.45
CA PRO A 162 -4.76 -47.58 4.71
C PRO A 162 -5.62 -48.62 5.44
N ARG A 163 -6.88 -48.28 5.71
CA ARG A 163 -7.86 -49.14 6.37
C ARG A 163 -9.26 -48.83 5.85
N LYS A 164 -10.26 -49.60 6.27
CA LYS A 164 -11.66 -49.25 5.94
C LYS A 164 -12.15 -48.12 6.85
N GLY A 165 -12.91 -47.19 6.30
CA GLY A 165 -13.50 -46.08 7.03
C GLY A 165 -12.53 -44.99 7.46
N HIS A 166 -12.06 -44.18 6.51
CA HIS A 166 -11.35 -42.92 6.77
C HIS A 166 -12.35 -41.78 6.87
N SER A 167 -12.17 -40.85 7.82
CA SER A 167 -13.05 -39.71 8.00
C SER A 167 -12.30 -38.49 8.51
N VAL A 168 -12.65 -37.32 7.97
CA VAL A 168 -12.13 -36.02 8.41
C VAL A 168 -13.25 -35.01 8.50
N THR A 169 -13.13 -34.07 9.42
CA THR A 169 -14.08 -32.98 9.62
C THR A 169 -13.36 -31.65 9.59
N LEU A 170 -13.97 -30.66 8.92
CA LEU A 170 -13.54 -29.27 8.94
C LEU A 170 -14.63 -28.43 9.60
N LEU A 171 -14.23 -27.53 10.51
CA LEU A 171 -15.13 -26.58 11.17
C LEU A 171 -14.57 -25.17 11.04
N ALA A 172 -15.38 -24.21 10.62
CA ALA A 172 -15.05 -22.79 10.54
C ALA A 172 -15.86 -21.99 11.56
N THR A 173 -15.37 -20.81 11.94
CA THR A 173 -16.08 -19.87 12.82
C THR A 173 -16.80 -18.76 12.05
N MET A 174 -16.51 -18.58 10.75
CA MET A 174 -17.13 -17.53 9.93
C MET A 174 -17.58 -18.02 8.54
N GLY A 175 -16.75 -18.75 7.81
CA GLY A 175 -17.01 -19.17 6.43
C GLY A 175 -17.71 -20.52 6.31
N THR A 176 -18.06 -20.87 5.08
CA THR A 176 -18.67 -22.16 4.74
C THR A 176 -17.74 -22.99 3.85
N PHE A 177 -17.93 -24.30 3.90
CA PHE A 177 -17.18 -25.25 3.08
C PHE A 177 -18.05 -25.84 1.98
N ASP A 178 -17.43 -26.08 0.83
CA ASP A 178 -18.02 -26.82 -0.29
C ASP A 178 -16.89 -27.54 -1.04
N VAL A 179 -17.18 -28.19 -2.15
CA VAL A 179 -16.19 -28.87 -2.99
C VAL A 179 -16.36 -28.48 -4.47
N THR A 180 -15.25 -28.28 -5.17
CA THR A 180 -15.27 -28.02 -6.62
C THR A 180 -15.54 -29.25 -7.47
N ALA A 181 -15.29 -30.45 -6.93
CA ALA A 181 -15.57 -31.72 -7.57
C ALA A 181 -15.87 -32.80 -6.53
N ILE A 182 -16.63 -33.82 -6.92
CA ILE A 182 -17.01 -34.96 -6.09
C ILE A 182 -16.27 -36.19 -6.60
N VAL A 183 -15.45 -36.79 -5.74
CA VAL A 183 -14.71 -38.03 -6.02
C VAL A 183 -15.60 -39.24 -5.78
N GLN A 184 -15.55 -40.22 -6.69
CA GLN A 184 -16.33 -41.45 -6.56
C GLN A 184 -15.92 -42.22 -5.30
N GLY A 185 -16.89 -42.69 -4.51
CA GLY A 185 -16.62 -43.44 -3.28
C GLY A 185 -16.26 -42.57 -2.06
N VAL A 186 -16.46 -41.25 -2.15
CA VAL A 186 -16.37 -40.33 -1.01
C VAL A 186 -17.76 -39.83 -0.64
N THR A 187 -18.08 -39.87 0.66
CA THR A 187 -19.32 -39.33 1.23
C THR A 187 -19.04 -37.95 1.80
N LEU A 188 -19.89 -37.00 1.45
CA LEU A 188 -19.85 -35.62 1.95
C LEU A 188 -21.08 -35.35 2.82
N LYS A 189 -20.89 -34.66 3.95
CA LYS A 189 -21.97 -34.17 4.81
C LYS A 189 -21.69 -32.74 5.24
N GLY A 190 -22.69 -31.86 5.19
CA GLY A 190 -22.57 -30.46 5.63
C GLY A 190 -22.09 -29.48 4.55
N GLU A 191 -22.15 -29.86 3.26
CA GLU A 191 -21.86 -28.94 2.15
C GLU A 191 -22.64 -27.62 2.26
N GLY A 192 -21.99 -26.50 1.99
CA GLY A 192 -22.57 -25.16 2.09
C GLY A 192 -22.71 -24.64 3.51
N THR A 193 -22.26 -25.38 4.52
CA THR A 193 -22.34 -24.98 5.93
C THR A 193 -20.94 -24.72 6.52
N MET A 194 -20.88 -24.25 7.76
CA MET A 194 -19.63 -23.99 8.49
C MET A 194 -18.93 -25.27 8.97
N HIS A 195 -19.54 -26.44 8.75
CA HIS A 195 -18.99 -27.73 9.11
C HIS A 195 -19.10 -28.68 7.90
N ILE A 196 -18.03 -29.38 7.54
CA ILE A 196 -18.10 -30.42 6.51
C ILE A 196 -17.37 -31.67 7.00
N THR A 197 -17.99 -32.82 6.79
CA THR A 197 -17.37 -34.13 7.06
C THR A 197 -17.24 -34.89 5.76
N LEU A 198 -16.04 -35.43 5.52
CA LEU A 198 -15.68 -36.20 4.35
C LEU A 198 -15.22 -37.59 4.78
N SER A 199 -15.78 -38.64 4.20
CA SER A 199 -15.40 -40.01 4.54
C SER A 199 -15.32 -40.94 3.33
N SER A 200 -14.42 -41.92 3.37
CA SER A 200 -14.24 -42.91 2.30
C SER A 200 -13.59 -44.19 2.84
N ASP A 201 -13.84 -45.31 2.17
CA ASP A 201 -13.12 -46.57 2.42
C ASP A 201 -11.71 -46.59 1.81
N PHE A 202 -11.38 -45.61 0.96
CA PHE A 202 -10.08 -45.52 0.30
C PHE A 202 -9.40 -44.19 0.65
N LEU A 203 -8.26 -44.26 1.35
CA LEU A 203 -7.46 -43.09 1.72
C LEU A 203 -7.10 -42.21 0.52
N SER A 204 -6.75 -42.83 -0.61
CA SER A 204 -6.42 -42.12 -1.85
C SER A 204 -7.59 -41.32 -2.42
N HIS A 205 -8.83 -41.82 -2.31
CA HIS A 205 -10.03 -41.12 -2.75
C HIS A 205 -10.35 -39.96 -1.81
N LEU A 206 -10.21 -40.16 -0.49
CA LEU A 206 -10.39 -39.09 0.49
C LEU A 206 -9.38 -37.96 0.27
N ASN A 207 -8.09 -38.30 0.09
CA ASN A 207 -7.05 -37.31 -0.19
C ASN A 207 -7.24 -36.60 -1.53
N GLN A 208 -7.76 -37.29 -2.54
CA GLN A 208 -8.14 -36.66 -3.80
C GLN A 208 -9.32 -35.69 -3.60
N GLN A 209 -10.27 -36.02 -2.73
CA GLN A 209 -11.42 -35.15 -2.42
C GLN A 209 -10.99 -33.90 -1.63
N LEU A 210 -10.04 -34.02 -0.71
CA LEU A 210 -9.52 -32.91 0.09
C LEU A 210 -8.88 -31.81 -0.76
N GLN A 211 -8.30 -32.17 -1.92
CA GLN A 211 -7.77 -31.20 -2.89
C GLN A 211 -8.85 -30.30 -3.50
N PHE A 212 -10.12 -30.72 -3.45
CA PHE A 212 -11.25 -29.98 -4.02
C PHE A 212 -12.02 -29.14 -3.01
N VAL A 213 -11.67 -29.20 -1.72
CA VAL A 213 -12.36 -28.47 -0.66
C VAL A 213 -12.14 -26.97 -0.82
N THR A 214 -13.25 -26.24 -0.81
CA THR A 214 -13.27 -24.79 -0.87
C THR A 214 -13.66 -24.18 0.46
N TYR A 215 -13.13 -23.00 0.73
CA TYR A 215 -13.60 -22.10 1.78
C TYR A 215 -14.24 -20.87 1.14
N THR A 216 -15.45 -20.52 1.58
CA THR A 216 -16.16 -19.31 1.18
C THR A 216 -16.37 -18.41 2.39
N ASN A 217 -15.81 -17.20 2.34
CA ASN A 217 -16.09 -16.22 3.38
C ASN A 217 -17.55 -15.72 3.26
N THR A 218 -18.31 -15.78 4.37
CA THR A 218 -19.70 -15.29 4.40
C THR A 218 -19.86 -13.93 5.10
N LEU A 219 -18.86 -13.46 5.84
CA LEU A 219 -18.91 -12.18 6.55
C LEU A 219 -18.00 -11.16 5.89
N PHE A 220 -18.57 -10.03 5.45
CA PHE A 220 -17.76 -8.92 4.97
C PHE A 220 -17.08 -8.21 6.15
N HIS A 221 -15.76 -8.24 6.17
CA HIS A 221 -14.93 -7.39 7.03
C HIS A 221 -13.63 -7.07 6.28
N PRO A 222 -13.13 -5.82 6.32
CA PRO A 222 -11.99 -5.39 5.49
C PRO A 222 -10.67 -6.09 5.84
N ASN A 223 -10.50 -6.49 7.11
CA ASN A 223 -9.34 -7.24 7.59
C ASN A 223 -9.71 -8.06 8.83
N THR A 224 -9.97 -9.36 8.67
CA THR A 224 -10.26 -10.28 9.78
C THR A 224 -9.62 -11.64 9.50
N ALA A 225 -9.83 -12.60 10.38
CA ALA A 225 -9.31 -13.95 10.30
C ALA A 225 -10.37 -14.93 10.80
N ASP A 226 -10.60 -15.98 10.02
CA ASP A 226 -11.42 -17.11 10.43
C ASP A 226 -10.53 -18.23 10.96
N THR A 227 -10.97 -18.89 12.03
CA THR A 227 -10.30 -20.06 12.59
C THR A 227 -10.94 -21.32 12.01
N VAL A 228 -10.14 -22.15 11.35
CA VAL A 228 -10.55 -23.45 10.80
C VAL A 228 -9.92 -24.57 11.61
N GLN A 229 -10.77 -25.48 12.09
CA GLN A 229 -10.37 -26.70 12.76
C GLN A 229 -10.44 -27.85 11.76
N TYR A 230 -9.40 -28.68 11.70
CA TYR A 230 -9.31 -29.87 10.87
C TYR A 230 -9.09 -31.07 11.78
N GLU A 231 -9.98 -32.06 11.71
CA GLU A 231 -10.05 -33.12 12.72
C GLU A 231 -10.20 -34.50 12.09
N THR A 232 -9.58 -35.50 12.70
CA THR A 232 -9.79 -36.92 12.43
C THR A 232 -9.61 -37.70 13.73
N GLU A 233 -10.57 -38.54 14.09
CA GLU A 233 -10.53 -39.33 15.33
C GLU A 233 -10.10 -38.52 16.57
N SER A 234 -8.90 -38.79 17.11
CA SER A 234 -8.32 -38.09 18.27
C SER A 234 -7.39 -36.93 17.91
N HIS A 235 -7.15 -36.68 16.62
CA HIS A 235 -6.22 -35.67 16.13
C HIS A 235 -6.97 -34.42 15.69
N LYS A 236 -6.40 -33.27 16.08
CA LYS A 236 -6.94 -31.95 15.78
C LYS A 236 -5.82 -31.02 15.35
N ALA A 237 -6.09 -30.30 14.27
CA ALA A 237 -5.28 -29.23 13.75
C ALA A 237 -6.11 -27.94 13.69
N VAL A 238 -5.47 -26.80 13.85
CA VAL A 238 -6.12 -25.48 13.74
C VAL A 238 -5.26 -24.60 12.87
N PHE A 239 -5.89 -23.91 11.93
CA PHE A 239 -5.25 -22.90 11.10
C PHE A 239 -6.16 -21.71 10.86
N THR A 240 -5.60 -20.63 10.31
CA THR A 240 -6.31 -19.38 10.10
C THR A 240 -6.43 -19.08 8.61
N VAL A 241 -7.63 -18.67 8.19
CA VAL A 241 -7.88 -18.07 6.88
C VAL A 241 -8.01 -16.57 7.07
N LYS A 242 -7.03 -15.81 6.58
CA LYS A 242 -7.07 -14.34 6.62
C LYS A 242 -8.06 -13.83 5.57
N VAL A 243 -9.07 -13.09 6.01
CA VAL A 243 -10.08 -12.48 5.15
C VAL A 243 -9.74 -11.00 4.99
N ARG A 244 -9.21 -10.63 3.83
CA ARG A 244 -8.78 -9.25 3.55
C ARG A 244 -8.71 -8.94 2.06
N HIS A 245 -8.81 -7.66 1.71
CA HIS A 245 -8.46 -7.22 0.37
C HIS A 245 -6.94 -7.21 0.19
N GLY A 246 -6.47 -7.50 -1.03
CA GLY A 246 -5.10 -7.22 -1.40
C GLY A 246 -4.81 -5.73 -1.32
N VAL A 247 -3.59 -5.35 -0.95
CA VAL A 247 -3.17 -3.95 -0.92
C VAL A 247 -3.06 -3.46 -2.36
N LEU A 248 -3.85 -2.44 -2.72
CA LEU A 248 -3.70 -1.77 -4.00
C LEU A 248 -2.35 -1.02 -4.03
N PRO A 249 -1.46 -1.33 -4.98
CA PRO A 249 -0.14 -0.73 -5.01
C PRO A 249 -0.22 0.75 -5.42
N LYS A 250 0.43 1.61 -4.64
CA LYS A 250 0.69 3.01 -5.01
C LYS A 250 2.03 3.10 -5.73
N LEU A 251 2.00 2.92 -7.05
CA LEU A 251 3.20 2.99 -7.90
C LEU A 251 3.45 4.42 -8.33
N TYR A 252 4.72 4.78 -8.45
CA TYR A 252 5.15 6.08 -8.94
C TYR A 252 5.76 5.90 -10.34
N ASP A 253 5.34 6.69 -11.33
CA ASP A 253 5.96 6.62 -12.67
C ASP A 253 7.20 7.54 -12.70
N PRO A 254 8.43 6.99 -12.80
CA PRO A 254 9.65 7.80 -12.90
C PRO A 254 9.78 8.52 -14.24
N GLY A 255 8.90 8.24 -15.21
CA GLY A 255 8.95 8.81 -16.55
C GLY A 255 9.95 8.13 -17.48
N PRO A 256 10.00 8.53 -18.76
CA PRO A 256 10.70 7.80 -19.83
C PRO A 256 12.22 7.83 -19.77
N LYS A 257 12.81 8.77 -19.03
CA LYS A 257 14.27 8.92 -19.01
C LYS A 257 14.98 7.90 -18.14
N GLY A 258 14.28 7.13 -17.29
CA GLY A 258 14.85 6.05 -16.47
C GLY A 258 15.93 6.45 -15.46
N GLU A 259 16.50 7.64 -15.58
CA GLU A 259 17.41 8.27 -14.62
C GLU A 259 16.59 8.93 -13.51
N TYR A 260 16.99 8.70 -12.26
CA TYR A 260 16.37 9.29 -11.08
C TYR A 260 16.56 10.82 -11.08
N ASN A 261 15.65 11.53 -11.74
CA ASN A 261 15.59 12.98 -11.60
C ASN A 261 15.00 13.30 -10.23
N ILE A 262 15.85 13.80 -9.33
CA ILE A 262 15.47 14.20 -7.97
C ILE A 262 14.27 15.14 -7.97
N SER A 263 14.15 16.04 -8.96
CA SER A 263 13.01 16.97 -9.07
C SER A 263 11.66 16.31 -9.33
N HIS A 264 11.62 15.10 -9.88
CA HIS A 264 10.38 14.35 -10.02
C HIS A 264 10.11 13.50 -8.78
N LEU A 265 11.15 12.96 -8.14
CA LEU A 265 11.00 12.02 -7.03
C LEU A 265 10.76 12.68 -5.68
N VAL A 266 11.30 13.88 -5.48
CA VAL A 266 11.36 14.55 -4.19
C VAL A 266 10.76 15.94 -4.29
N THR A 267 9.89 16.25 -3.34
CA THR A 267 9.45 17.61 -3.02
C THR A 267 9.99 17.96 -1.63
N ILE A 268 10.51 19.17 -1.49
CA ILE A 268 10.95 19.69 -0.20
C ILE A 268 9.76 20.39 0.46
N ALA A 269 9.41 19.96 1.66
CA ALA A 269 8.34 20.55 2.44
C ALA A 269 8.93 21.27 3.66
N THR A 270 8.44 22.48 3.91
CA THR A 270 8.82 23.26 5.08
C THR A 270 7.64 24.04 5.63
N LYS A 271 7.80 24.52 6.87
CA LYS A 271 6.83 25.36 7.54
C LYS A 271 7.54 26.59 8.09
N THR A 272 6.98 27.76 7.84
CA THR A 272 7.49 29.04 8.34
C THR A 272 6.52 29.70 9.32
N PHE A 273 7.05 30.59 10.13
CA PHE A 273 6.29 31.54 10.95
C PHE A 273 7.15 32.79 11.12
N ILE A 274 6.72 33.91 10.53
CA ILE A 274 7.29 35.26 10.60
C ILE A 274 8.78 35.45 10.23
N ARG A 275 9.54 34.37 10.00
CA ARG A 275 10.99 34.35 9.71
C ARG A 275 11.30 34.26 8.21
N TYR A 276 10.78 35.21 7.43
CA TYR A 276 10.98 35.25 5.97
C TYR A 276 12.43 35.43 5.55
N ASP A 277 13.26 36.08 6.37
CA ASP A 277 14.70 36.22 6.18
C ASP A 277 15.40 34.86 6.21
N ARG A 278 15.05 33.99 7.18
CA ARG A 278 15.58 32.62 7.27
C ARG A 278 15.09 31.74 6.14
N LEU A 279 13.78 31.81 5.86
CA LEU A 279 13.17 31.07 4.77
C LEU A 279 13.81 31.41 3.42
N GLN A 280 14.14 32.68 3.16
CA GLN A 280 14.80 33.08 1.91
C GLN A 280 16.22 32.51 1.82
N ILE A 281 16.96 32.44 2.92
CA ILE A 281 18.28 31.79 2.96
C ILE A 281 18.15 30.29 2.65
N LEU A 282 17.18 29.61 3.25
CA LEU A 282 16.87 28.21 2.96
C LEU A 282 16.59 28.04 1.45
N ILE A 283 15.66 28.81 0.89
CA ILE A 283 15.29 28.75 -0.54
C ILE A 283 16.51 28.97 -1.43
N ASN A 284 17.30 30.01 -1.16
CA ASN A 284 18.50 30.30 -1.94
C ASN A 284 19.52 29.16 -1.89
N SER A 285 19.72 28.57 -0.71
CA SER A 285 20.63 27.42 -0.55
C SER A 285 20.11 26.18 -1.27
N ILE A 286 18.81 25.88 -1.21
CA ILE A 286 18.20 24.79 -1.97
C ILE A 286 18.41 25.03 -3.46
N ARG A 287 18.10 26.22 -3.97
CA ARG A 287 18.20 26.54 -5.41
C ARG A 287 19.64 26.44 -5.94
N ARG A 288 20.65 26.64 -5.09
CA ARG A 288 22.06 26.43 -5.46
C ARG A 288 22.38 24.97 -5.82
N PHE A 289 21.77 24.00 -5.14
CA PHE A 289 22.06 22.57 -5.32
C PHE A 289 20.97 21.81 -6.09
N TYR A 290 19.72 22.23 -5.94
CA TYR A 290 18.52 21.59 -6.48
C TYR A 290 17.60 22.66 -7.11
N PRO A 291 17.98 23.24 -8.26
CA PRO A 291 17.31 24.41 -8.84
C PRO A 291 15.86 24.14 -9.26
N THR A 292 15.53 22.90 -9.59
CA THR A 292 14.23 22.48 -10.16
C THR A 292 13.36 21.65 -9.21
N VAL A 293 13.80 21.40 -7.97
CA VAL A 293 13.00 20.67 -6.98
C VAL A 293 11.90 21.59 -6.43
N THR A 294 10.65 21.11 -6.42
CA THR A 294 9.52 21.84 -5.84
C THR A 294 9.71 22.04 -4.33
N ILE A 295 9.42 23.25 -3.86
CA ILE A 295 9.41 23.62 -2.44
C ILE A 295 7.98 23.99 -2.06
N VAL A 296 7.39 23.23 -1.16
CA VAL A 296 6.08 23.51 -0.56
C VAL A 296 6.27 24.17 0.80
N ILE A 297 5.64 25.31 1.00
CA ILE A 297 5.78 26.14 2.20
C ILE A 297 4.42 26.32 2.85
N ALA A 298 4.25 25.81 4.06
CA ALA A 298 3.11 26.13 4.91
C ALA A 298 3.45 27.34 5.81
N ASP A 299 2.58 28.35 5.85
CA ASP A 299 2.82 29.60 6.56
C ASP A 299 1.64 29.95 7.49
N ASP A 300 1.86 29.91 8.80
CA ASP A 300 0.87 30.26 9.83
C ASP A 300 1.13 31.64 10.45
N SER A 301 1.80 32.55 9.74
CA SER A 301 2.01 33.93 10.17
C SER A 301 0.70 34.71 10.22
N GLU A 302 0.61 35.72 11.10
CA GLU A 302 -0.60 36.56 11.24
C GLU A 302 -0.84 37.41 9.98
N HIS A 303 0.26 37.91 9.41
CA HIS A 303 0.28 38.70 8.19
C HIS A 303 1.26 38.07 7.20
N PRO A 304 0.85 37.01 6.46
CA PRO A 304 1.73 36.31 5.56
C PRO A 304 2.30 37.21 4.46
N LYS A 305 3.61 37.16 4.24
CA LYS A 305 4.26 37.82 3.10
C LYS A 305 4.31 36.86 1.90
N PRO A 306 3.96 37.30 0.68
CA PRO A 306 4.05 36.44 -0.49
C PRO A 306 5.46 35.92 -0.72
N VAL A 307 5.62 34.60 -0.81
CA VAL A 307 6.88 33.95 -1.21
C VAL A 307 6.70 33.43 -2.63
N THR A 308 7.41 34.04 -3.59
CA THR A 308 7.26 33.73 -5.02
C THR A 308 8.59 33.32 -5.63
N GLY A 309 8.54 32.49 -6.67
CA GLY A 309 9.72 32.03 -7.39
C GLY A 309 9.45 30.74 -8.15
N PRO A 310 10.41 30.28 -8.97
CA PRO A 310 10.27 29.03 -9.70
C PRO A 310 10.16 27.85 -8.74
N TYR A 311 9.23 26.94 -9.02
CA TYR A 311 8.97 25.72 -8.23
C TYR A 311 8.72 25.99 -6.74
N ILE A 312 8.05 27.10 -6.42
CA ILE A 312 7.61 27.44 -5.06
C ILE A 312 6.08 27.37 -5.02
N GLU A 313 5.57 26.64 -4.04
CA GLU A 313 4.16 26.60 -3.70
C GLU A 313 4.00 27.10 -2.26
N HIS A 314 3.32 28.23 -2.08
CA HIS A 314 3.17 28.89 -0.79
C HIS A 314 1.70 28.83 -0.35
N TYR A 315 1.45 28.19 0.80
CA TYR A 315 0.13 27.98 1.36
C TYR A 315 0.01 28.64 2.72
N THR A 316 -0.98 29.52 2.87
CA THR A 316 -1.27 30.21 4.13
C THR A 316 -2.26 29.41 4.98
N MET A 317 -2.11 29.46 6.29
CA MET A 317 -3.01 28.84 7.26
C MET A 317 -3.33 29.80 8.42
N PRO A 318 -4.36 29.52 9.24
CA PRO A 318 -4.73 30.41 10.35
C PRO A 318 -3.56 30.70 11.28
N PHE A 319 -3.51 31.93 11.80
CA PHE A 319 -2.43 32.41 12.65
C PHE A 319 -2.06 31.43 13.77
N GLY A 320 -0.78 31.09 13.85
CA GLY A 320 -0.19 30.34 14.94
C GLY A 320 -0.74 28.92 15.11
N LYS A 321 -1.47 28.38 14.10
CA LYS A 321 -2.10 27.06 14.11
C LYS A 321 -1.12 25.95 14.48
N GLY A 322 0.16 26.13 14.18
CA GLY A 322 1.25 25.40 14.81
C GLY A 322 1.89 24.32 13.96
N TRP A 323 2.88 23.68 14.56
CA TRP A 323 3.88 22.90 13.83
C TRP A 323 3.30 21.72 13.06
N PHE A 324 2.61 20.80 13.75
CA PHE A 324 2.06 19.58 13.15
C PHE A 324 0.93 19.85 12.16
N ALA A 325 0.10 20.86 12.42
CA ALA A 325 -0.89 21.31 11.44
C ALA A 325 -0.24 21.83 10.15
N GLY A 326 0.84 22.61 10.26
CA GLY A 326 1.58 23.08 9.09
C GLY A 326 2.30 21.95 8.34
N ARG A 327 2.82 20.94 9.05
CA ARG A 327 3.39 19.73 8.41
C ARG A 327 2.35 19.00 7.59
N ASN A 328 1.15 18.76 8.14
CA ASN A 328 0.06 18.14 7.40
C ASN A 328 -0.31 18.93 6.15
N LEU A 329 -0.45 20.25 6.28
CA LEU A 329 -0.76 21.11 5.13
C LEU A 329 0.30 20.93 4.04
N ALA A 330 1.58 21.13 4.35
CA ALA A 330 2.64 20.99 3.36
C ALA A 330 2.69 19.57 2.73
N VAL A 331 2.67 18.51 3.55
CA VAL A 331 2.75 17.12 3.07
C VAL A 331 1.52 16.72 2.24
N SER A 332 0.34 17.28 2.50
CA SER A 332 -0.86 17.03 1.69
C SER A 332 -0.78 17.58 0.27
N GLN A 333 0.10 18.55 0.01
CA GLN A 333 0.31 19.12 -1.33
C GLN A 333 1.41 18.38 -2.11
N VAL A 334 2.15 17.47 -1.44
CA VAL A 334 3.23 16.72 -2.09
C VAL A 334 2.65 15.63 -3.00
N THR A 335 3.02 15.69 -4.28
CA THR A 335 2.61 14.73 -5.32
C THR A 335 3.72 13.73 -5.70
N THR A 336 4.95 13.95 -5.22
CA THR A 336 6.12 13.15 -5.52
C THR A 336 6.22 11.91 -4.62
N LYS A 337 6.98 10.89 -5.05
CA LYS A 337 7.19 9.62 -4.32
C LYS A 337 7.69 9.85 -2.89
N TYR A 338 8.58 10.84 -2.73
CA TYR A 338 9.20 11.19 -1.47
C TYR A 338 8.98 12.67 -1.11
N VAL A 339 8.91 12.92 0.18
CA VAL A 339 8.95 14.25 0.78
C VAL A 339 10.23 14.39 1.62
N LEU A 340 10.99 15.47 1.40
CA LEU A 340 12.08 15.87 2.28
C LEU A 340 11.57 16.95 3.23
N TRP A 341 11.48 16.65 4.53
CA TRP A 341 11.13 17.65 5.53
C TRP A 341 12.38 18.45 5.94
N VAL A 342 12.25 19.78 5.97
CA VAL A 342 13.28 20.71 6.46
C VAL A 342 12.66 21.81 7.31
N ASP A 343 13.37 22.24 8.35
CA ASP A 343 13.01 23.47 9.07
C ASP A 343 13.47 24.70 8.25
N ASP A 344 12.71 25.80 8.36
CA ASP A 344 12.86 27.07 7.62
C ASP A 344 14.18 27.83 7.89
N ASP A 345 14.97 27.39 8.87
CA ASP A 345 16.27 27.93 9.22
C ASP A 345 17.45 27.00 8.88
N PHE A 346 17.22 25.99 8.05
CA PHE A 346 18.27 25.14 7.52
C PHE A 346 18.96 25.74 6.28
N ILE A 347 20.22 25.34 6.07
CA ILE A 347 21.06 25.78 4.96
C ILE A 347 21.68 24.56 4.29
N PHE A 348 21.37 24.39 3.01
CA PHE A 348 21.95 23.34 2.19
C PHE A 348 23.42 23.66 1.89
N ILE A 349 24.26 22.64 2.00
CA ILE A 349 25.70 22.70 1.79
C ILE A 349 26.13 21.58 0.83
N ASN A 350 27.42 21.53 0.49
CA ASN A 350 27.95 20.50 -0.41
C ASN A 350 27.64 19.06 0.03
N ASP A 351 27.54 18.82 1.35
CA ASP A 351 27.23 17.51 1.95
C ASP A 351 25.72 17.22 2.05
N THR A 352 24.85 18.15 1.64
CA THR A 352 23.40 17.92 1.61
C THR A 352 23.02 17.16 0.34
N LYS A 353 23.31 15.86 0.32
CA LYS A 353 23.07 14.95 -0.84
C LYS A 353 21.76 14.19 -0.72
N ILE A 354 20.67 14.74 -1.27
CA ILE A 354 19.33 14.11 -1.30
C ILE A 354 19.38 12.73 -1.98
N GLU A 355 20.16 12.60 -3.05
CA GLU A 355 20.31 11.37 -3.83
C GLU A 355 20.78 10.17 -2.98
N LYS A 356 21.60 10.41 -1.94
CA LYS A 356 22.02 9.34 -1.02
C LYS A 356 20.86 8.83 -0.17
N LEU A 357 19.97 9.71 0.27
CA LEU A 357 18.78 9.33 1.04
C LEU A 357 17.78 8.59 0.15
N VAL A 358 17.61 9.04 -1.11
CA VAL A 358 16.78 8.34 -2.11
C VAL A 358 17.32 6.92 -2.34
N ASP A 359 18.63 6.77 -2.53
CA ASP A 359 19.27 5.47 -2.71
C ASP A 359 18.98 4.49 -1.57
N VAL A 360 18.97 4.99 -0.32
CA VAL A 360 18.61 4.19 0.86
C VAL A 360 17.16 3.71 0.76
N LEU A 361 16.20 4.60 0.44
CA LEU A 361 14.78 4.23 0.39
C LEU A 361 14.41 3.37 -0.84
N GLU A 362 15.16 3.47 -1.95
CA GLU A 362 14.95 2.63 -3.14
C GLU A 362 15.49 1.22 -2.96
N LYS A 363 16.58 1.04 -2.20
CA LYS A 363 17.30 -0.25 -2.06
C LYS A 363 17.03 -0.99 -0.75
N THR A 364 16.23 -0.43 0.15
CA THR A 364 15.89 -1.03 1.44
C THR A 364 14.39 -1.09 1.68
N THR A 365 13.98 -1.64 2.82
CA THR A 365 12.59 -1.64 3.28
C THR A 365 12.27 -0.45 4.20
N LEU A 366 13.16 0.53 4.31
CA LEU A 366 12.91 1.74 5.10
C LEU A 366 11.83 2.60 4.43
N ASP A 367 10.98 3.19 5.25
CA ASP A 367 9.95 4.14 4.82
C ASP A 367 10.40 5.60 5.01
N LEU A 368 11.37 5.83 5.92
CA LEU A 368 11.89 7.14 6.27
C LEU A 368 13.37 7.05 6.65
N VAL A 369 14.17 8.02 6.18
CA VAL A 369 15.58 8.14 6.51
C VAL A 369 15.95 9.59 6.87
N GLY A 370 16.52 9.78 8.06
CA GLY A 370 17.03 11.07 8.53
C GLY A 370 18.49 11.31 8.16
N GLY A 371 18.86 12.56 7.91
CA GLY A 371 20.27 12.98 7.86
C GLY A 371 20.78 13.48 9.21
N ALA A 372 21.84 14.28 9.16
CA ALA A 372 22.38 15.01 10.31
C ALA A 372 22.21 16.53 10.15
N VAL A 373 21.92 17.22 11.23
CA VAL A 373 21.92 18.68 11.30
C VAL A 373 23.22 19.14 11.97
N LEU A 374 24.02 19.93 11.27
CA LEU A 374 25.23 20.54 11.82
C LEU A 374 24.84 21.78 12.64
N GLU A 375 24.90 21.63 13.96
CA GLU A 375 24.62 22.66 14.94
C GLU A 375 25.87 23.49 15.22
N PHE A 376 25.74 24.82 15.18
CA PHE A 376 26.80 25.79 15.46
C PHE A 376 28.12 25.52 14.69
N GLY A 377 28.04 24.90 13.51
CA GLY A 377 29.19 24.53 12.69
C GLY A 377 30.10 23.44 13.28
N LYS A 378 29.71 22.78 14.38
CA LYS A 378 30.61 21.89 15.14
C LYS A 378 30.04 20.52 15.44
N TYR A 379 28.74 20.42 15.77
CA TYR A 379 28.15 19.17 16.27
C TYR A 379 27.11 18.63 15.29
N LYS A 380 27.23 17.35 14.93
CA LYS A 380 26.24 16.65 14.10
C LYS A 380 25.13 16.10 15.00
N ASN A 381 23.95 16.67 14.91
CA ASN A 381 22.76 16.18 15.58
C ASN A 381 21.92 15.33 14.63
N THR A 382 21.79 14.04 14.94
CA THR A 382 20.89 13.11 14.22
C THR A 382 19.61 12.82 14.99
N PHE A 383 19.50 13.25 16.26
CA PHE A 383 18.36 13.04 17.16
C PHE A 383 17.82 11.58 17.17
N LYS A 384 18.74 10.60 17.18
CA LYS A 384 18.38 9.18 17.11
C LYS A 384 17.90 8.64 18.44
N HIS A 385 16.74 7.98 18.44
CA HIS A 385 16.23 7.28 19.62
C HIS A 385 15.68 5.90 19.26
N THR A 386 15.68 5.01 20.24
CA THR A 386 14.98 3.73 20.25
C THR A 386 13.82 3.79 21.23
N PHE A 387 12.68 3.23 20.86
CA PHE A 387 11.45 3.19 21.64
C PHE A 387 11.22 1.75 22.10
N SER A 388 10.78 1.60 23.35
CA SER A 388 10.21 0.35 23.84
C SER A 388 8.84 0.62 24.44
N TRP A 389 7.90 -0.28 24.14
CA TRP A 389 6.52 -0.22 24.60
C TRP A 389 6.27 -1.40 25.54
N GLU A 390 5.68 -1.12 26.69
CA GLU A 390 5.32 -2.10 27.70
C GLU A 390 3.81 -2.07 27.93
N ARG A 391 3.16 -3.22 27.76
CA ARG A 391 1.73 -3.37 28.04
C ARG A 391 1.50 -3.22 29.53
N GLY A 392 0.63 -2.29 29.90
CA GLY A 392 0.25 -2.08 31.29
C GLY A 392 -1.07 -2.77 31.65
N ASP A 393 -1.62 -2.32 32.77
CA ASP A 393 -2.91 -2.74 33.32
C ASP A 393 -4.05 -1.86 32.77
N GLU A 394 -5.16 -1.77 33.50
CA GLU A 394 -6.34 -0.98 33.14
C GLU A 394 -6.03 0.51 32.93
N ASP A 395 -5.03 1.05 33.63
CA ASP A 395 -4.67 2.48 33.60
C ASP A 395 -3.92 2.90 32.33
N GLY A 396 -3.36 1.95 31.59
CA GLY A 396 -2.66 2.23 30.33
C GLY A 396 -1.26 1.65 30.25
N ASP A 397 -0.63 1.88 29.10
CA ASP A 397 0.68 1.35 28.72
C ASP A 397 1.82 2.34 29.01
N CYS A 398 3.05 1.88 28.82
CA CYS A 398 4.25 2.65 29.09
C CYS A 398 5.14 2.76 27.85
N LEU A 399 5.60 3.96 27.54
CA LEU A 399 6.54 4.24 26.46
C LEU A 399 7.90 4.68 27.03
N HIS A 400 8.97 4.00 26.63
CA HIS A 400 10.33 4.33 27.02
C HIS A 400 11.13 4.75 25.80
N VAL A 401 11.66 5.97 25.86
CA VAL A 401 12.51 6.57 24.82
C VAL A 401 13.94 6.59 25.34
N ARG A 402 14.88 6.07 24.55
CA ARG A 402 16.32 6.07 24.86
C ARG A 402 17.10 6.60 23.67
N GLN A 403 18.12 7.40 23.91
CA GLN A 403 19.03 7.83 22.86
C GLN A 403 19.81 6.63 22.34
N GLY A 404 19.84 6.42 21.02
CA GLY A 404 20.50 5.25 20.45
C GLY A 404 19.98 4.85 19.07
N SER A 405 20.42 3.68 18.61
CA SER A 405 20.01 3.02 17.37
C SER A 405 20.12 1.51 17.54
N TYR A 406 19.46 0.74 16.67
CA TYR A 406 19.45 -0.71 16.72
C TYR A 406 20.67 -1.34 16.03
N HIS A 407 20.68 -1.36 14.70
CA HIS A 407 21.77 -1.96 13.92
C HIS A 407 22.03 -1.16 12.65
N VAL A 408 23.16 -1.43 12.00
CA VAL A 408 23.52 -0.83 10.71
C VAL A 408 22.55 -1.31 9.63
N VAL A 409 22.22 -0.43 8.68
CA VAL A 409 21.39 -0.76 7.53
C VAL A 409 22.23 -1.58 6.52
N PRO A 410 21.79 -2.79 6.11
CA PRO A 410 22.53 -3.61 5.16
C PRO A 410 22.82 -2.84 3.85
N GLY A 411 24.08 -2.84 3.42
CA GLY A 411 24.54 -2.10 2.23
C GLY A 411 24.80 -0.60 2.44
N PHE A 412 24.45 -0.04 3.59
CA PHE A 412 24.59 1.38 3.91
C PHE A 412 25.28 1.58 5.27
N PRO A 413 26.64 1.46 5.35
CA PRO A 413 27.37 1.43 6.62
C PRO A 413 27.33 2.75 7.42
N LYS A 414 26.96 3.86 6.77
CA LYS A 414 26.76 5.17 7.41
C LYS A 414 25.36 5.38 7.95
N CYS A 415 24.48 4.40 7.76
CA CYS A 415 23.09 4.47 8.16
C CYS A 415 22.76 3.39 9.20
N VAL A 416 21.93 3.74 10.17
CA VAL A 416 21.47 2.83 11.24
C VAL A 416 19.95 2.85 11.34
N VAL A 417 19.36 1.75 11.78
CA VAL A 417 17.93 1.64 12.10
C VAL A 417 17.68 2.27 13.47
N THR A 418 16.60 3.05 13.59
CA THR A 418 16.22 3.83 14.79
C THR A 418 14.71 4.09 14.74
N ASP A 419 14.07 4.56 15.81
CA ASP A 419 12.63 4.90 15.76
C ASP A 419 12.36 6.38 15.53
N SER A 420 13.30 7.27 15.83
CA SER A 420 13.16 8.70 15.54
C SER A 420 14.46 9.30 15.00
N VAL A 421 14.30 10.39 14.24
CA VAL A 421 15.39 11.13 13.63
C VAL A 421 15.16 12.63 13.78
N VAL A 422 16.20 13.42 13.52
CA VAL A 422 16.12 14.89 13.50
C VAL A 422 15.17 15.40 12.41
N ASN A 423 14.69 16.64 12.51
CA ASN A 423 13.81 17.32 11.54
C ASN A 423 14.44 17.60 10.16
N PHE A 424 15.36 16.74 9.72
CA PHE A 424 15.92 16.68 8.39
C PHE A 424 15.82 15.23 7.93
N PHE A 425 14.72 14.87 7.26
CA PHE A 425 14.45 13.50 6.85
C PHE A 425 13.72 13.41 5.51
N LEU A 426 14.10 12.41 4.72
CA LEU A 426 13.39 12.00 3.52
C LEU A 426 12.46 10.85 3.87
N ALA A 427 11.22 10.89 3.41
CA ALA A 427 10.24 9.84 3.69
C ALA A 427 9.34 9.57 2.49
N ARG A 428 8.81 8.35 2.41
CA ARG A 428 7.75 8.01 1.46
C ARG A 428 6.51 8.83 1.78
N THR A 429 6.02 9.58 0.78
CA THR A 429 4.93 10.53 0.98
C THR A 429 3.66 9.86 1.52
N ASP A 430 3.31 8.69 0.98
CA ASP A 430 2.14 7.92 1.39
C ASP A 430 2.23 7.42 2.84
N LYS A 431 3.42 7.09 3.32
CA LYS A 431 3.67 6.62 4.69
C LYS A 431 3.59 7.75 5.72
N VAL A 432 4.13 8.92 5.40
CA VAL A 432 3.98 10.11 6.27
C VAL A 432 2.52 10.53 6.33
N GLN A 433 1.80 10.50 5.21
CA GLN A 433 0.36 10.79 5.18
C GLN A 433 -0.46 9.74 5.95
N GLN A 434 -0.07 8.47 5.91
CA GLN A 434 -0.74 7.39 6.66
C GLN A 434 -0.65 7.59 8.18
N VAL A 435 0.53 7.97 8.69
CA VAL A 435 0.72 8.23 10.13
C VAL A 435 0.09 9.57 10.52
N GLY A 436 0.35 10.61 9.73
CA GLY A 436 -0.13 11.96 9.98
C GLY A 436 0.53 12.64 11.19
N PHE A 437 0.45 13.97 11.24
CA PHE A 437 0.94 14.76 12.37
C PHE A 437 -0.25 15.26 13.21
N ASP A 438 -0.35 14.91 14.50
CA ASP A 438 -1.49 15.33 15.33
C ASP A 438 -1.56 16.87 15.51
N PRO A 439 -2.55 17.56 14.90
CA PRO A 439 -2.61 19.01 14.90
C PRO A 439 -2.92 19.61 16.28
N GLN A 440 -3.27 18.81 17.28
CA GLN A 440 -3.40 19.29 18.66
C GLN A 440 -2.04 19.71 19.27
N LEU A 441 -0.93 19.27 18.68
CA LEU A 441 0.42 19.53 19.14
C LEU A 441 1.04 20.73 18.39
N ALA A 442 0.66 21.93 18.80
CA ALA A 442 1.02 23.16 18.09
C ALA A 442 2.48 23.62 18.29
N ARG A 443 3.14 23.23 19.38
CA ARG A 443 4.45 23.78 19.83
C ARG A 443 5.49 22.72 20.26
N ILE A 444 5.05 21.57 20.76
CA ILE A 444 5.94 20.47 21.17
C ILE A 444 5.48 19.23 20.44
N ALA A 445 6.28 18.82 19.48
CA ALA A 445 5.88 17.77 18.58
C ALA A 445 7.12 17.29 17.79
N HIS A 446 7.74 16.20 18.21
CA HIS A 446 8.82 15.54 17.47
C HIS A 446 8.74 14.03 17.62
N LEU A 447 8.88 13.52 18.85
CA LEU A 447 8.80 12.10 19.17
C LEU A 447 7.40 11.53 18.94
N GLU A 448 6.37 12.38 19.01
CA GLU A 448 4.96 12.01 18.91
C GLU A 448 4.62 11.40 17.55
N PHE A 449 5.13 11.99 16.46
CA PHE A 449 4.95 11.44 15.12
C PHE A 449 5.55 10.04 15.00
N PHE A 450 6.75 9.85 15.55
CA PHE A 450 7.44 8.57 15.52
C PHE A 450 6.77 7.53 16.44
N ALA A 451 6.20 7.98 17.57
CA ALA A 451 5.46 7.11 18.49
C ALA A 451 4.16 6.63 17.84
N ASP A 452 3.43 7.52 17.18
CA ASP A 452 2.24 7.17 16.38
C ASP A 452 2.61 6.30 15.17
N GLY A 453 3.84 6.41 14.66
CA GLY A 453 4.36 5.62 13.56
C GLY A 453 4.85 4.22 13.93
N LEU A 454 4.92 3.85 15.21
CA LEU A 454 5.37 2.52 15.64
C LEU A 454 4.49 1.42 15.02
N GLY A 455 5.14 0.39 14.48
CA GLY A 455 4.47 -0.70 13.75
C GLY A 455 4.01 -0.35 12.33
N THR A 456 4.13 0.92 11.90
CA THR A 456 3.78 1.37 10.54
C THR A 456 4.98 1.86 9.74
N LEU A 457 5.91 2.57 10.37
CA LEU A 457 7.13 3.12 9.77
C LEU A 457 8.34 2.25 10.10
N HIS A 458 9.18 2.01 9.09
CA HIS A 458 10.53 1.51 9.28
C HIS A 458 11.53 2.66 9.06
N VAL A 459 12.22 3.08 10.14
CA VAL A 459 12.97 4.33 10.19
C VAL A 459 14.48 4.09 10.26
N GLY A 460 15.26 4.89 9.52
CA GLY A 460 16.72 4.88 9.54
C GLY A 460 17.31 6.28 9.66
N SER A 461 18.60 6.38 9.97
CA SER A 461 19.33 7.65 10.07
C SER A 461 20.76 7.49 9.54
N CYS A 462 21.19 8.41 8.68
CA CYS A 462 22.53 8.48 8.08
C CYS A 462 23.28 9.72 8.59
N ASP A 463 24.57 9.58 8.91
CA ASP A 463 25.39 10.67 9.47
C ASP A 463 26.29 11.41 8.43
N ASP A 464 26.19 11.01 7.17
CA ASP A 464 26.98 11.48 6.04
C ASP A 464 26.18 12.32 5.01
N VAL A 465 24.90 12.56 5.28
CA VAL A 465 24.06 13.55 4.59
C VAL A 465 23.74 14.66 5.58
N ILE A 466 24.29 15.85 5.35
CA ILE A 466 24.35 16.89 6.37
C ILE A 466 23.70 18.17 5.86
N VAL A 467 22.85 18.79 6.68
CA VAL A 467 22.35 20.16 6.50
C VAL A 467 22.86 21.03 7.65
N THR A 468 23.07 22.33 7.44
CA THR A 468 23.54 23.22 8.52
C THR A 468 22.39 24.00 9.13
N HIS A 469 22.32 24.09 10.46
CA HIS A 469 21.36 24.96 11.13
C HIS A 469 21.85 26.41 11.09
N GLY A 470 21.06 27.33 10.52
CA GLY A 470 21.41 28.74 10.32
C GLY A 470 21.62 29.60 11.57
N LYS A 471 21.50 29.04 12.78
CA LYS A 471 21.74 29.75 14.05
C LYS A 471 23.14 30.37 14.18
N PHE A 472 24.15 29.81 13.49
CA PHE A 472 25.50 30.39 13.49
C PHE A 472 25.56 31.78 12.83
N LEU A 473 24.54 32.17 12.07
CA LEU A 473 24.41 33.52 11.50
C LEU A 473 23.96 34.56 12.53
N GLY A 474 23.65 34.15 13.77
CA GLY A 474 23.23 35.00 14.90
C GLY A 474 21.75 35.39 14.87
N ASP A 475 21.10 35.43 16.03
CA ASP A 475 19.68 35.82 16.20
C ASP A 475 19.54 37.35 16.28
N GLN A 476 19.82 38.05 15.19
CA GLN A 476 19.89 39.52 15.17
C GLN A 476 18.65 40.20 14.55
N SER A 477 17.82 39.49 13.79
CA SER A 477 16.65 40.09 13.14
C SER A 477 15.51 40.33 14.13
N GLU A 478 14.69 41.34 13.86
CA GLU A 478 13.52 41.64 14.69
C GLU A 478 12.48 40.50 14.65
N SER A 479 12.38 39.81 13.50
CA SER A 479 11.57 38.60 13.34
C SER A 479 12.02 37.49 14.27
N ASP A 480 13.33 37.26 14.43
CA ASP A 480 13.87 36.24 15.34
C ASP A 480 13.54 36.56 16.82
N LYS A 481 13.62 37.83 17.22
CA LYS A 481 13.24 38.26 18.58
C LYS A 481 11.76 38.05 18.87
N ILE A 482 10.88 38.34 17.91
CA ILE A 482 9.44 38.09 18.03
C ILE A 482 9.20 36.58 18.07
N TYR A 483 9.83 35.83 17.17
CA TYR A 483 9.70 34.37 17.06
C TYR A 483 10.11 33.66 18.37
N ALA A 484 11.15 34.13 19.04
CA ALA A 484 11.60 33.57 20.32
C ALA A 484 10.48 33.52 21.38
N LYS A 485 9.51 34.45 21.35
CA LYS A 485 8.35 34.48 22.26
C LYS A 485 7.36 33.32 22.00
N TYR A 486 7.32 32.80 20.77
CA TYR A 486 6.42 31.72 20.36
C TYR A 486 7.10 30.35 20.32
N ARG A 487 8.43 30.31 20.32
CA ARG A 487 9.23 29.08 20.23
C ARG A 487 9.12 28.23 21.49
N GLN A 488 9.15 28.87 22.66
CA GLN A 488 9.21 28.13 23.92
C GLN A 488 7.83 27.59 24.30
N PRO A 489 7.73 26.30 24.65
CA PRO A 489 6.47 25.75 25.08
C PRO A 489 6.01 26.32 26.40
N THR A 490 4.70 26.55 26.51
CA THR A 490 4.07 26.91 27.78
C THR A 490 3.79 25.66 28.63
N ALA A 491 3.58 25.83 29.93
CA ALA A 491 3.11 24.74 30.80
C ALA A 491 1.80 24.10 30.28
N SER A 492 0.91 24.92 29.69
CA SER A 492 -0.31 24.44 29.03
C SER A 492 0.01 23.54 27.83
N SER A 493 0.99 23.90 27.00
CA SER A 493 1.43 23.08 25.86
C SER A 493 2.02 21.73 26.31
N LEU A 494 2.82 21.72 27.38
CA LEU A 494 3.37 20.49 27.98
C LEU A 494 2.26 19.60 28.55
N ASN A 495 1.29 20.18 29.26
CA ASN A 495 0.15 19.45 29.79
C ASN A 495 -0.73 18.89 28.67
N LYS A 496 -0.92 19.65 27.58
CA LYS A 496 -1.66 19.20 26.40
C LYS A 496 -0.96 17.99 25.75
N GLN A 497 0.36 18.04 25.56
CA GLN A 497 1.15 16.92 25.05
C GLN A 497 0.95 15.65 25.90
N LYS A 498 1.06 15.78 27.22
CA LYS A 498 0.81 14.65 28.15
C LYS A 498 -0.63 14.13 28.06
N SER A 499 -1.62 15.02 27.97
CA SER A 499 -3.02 14.62 27.85
C SER A 499 -3.30 13.87 26.55
N VAL A 500 -2.65 14.27 25.44
CA VAL A 500 -2.75 13.59 24.15
C VAL A 500 -2.17 12.19 24.27
N PHE A 501 -0.94 12.03 24.78
CA PHE A 501 -0.36 10.70 24.97
C PHE A 501 -1.20 9.81 25.90
N CYS A 502 -1.70 10.38 27.00
CA CYS A 502 -2.52 9.66 27.97
C CYS A 502 -3.78 9.10 27.32
N PHE A 503 -4.54 9.95 26.62
CA PHE A 503 -5.81 9.53 26.06
C PHE A 503 -5.67 8.81 24.71
N LYS A 504 -5.00 9.44 23.74
CA LYS A 504 -4.90 8.94 22.36
C LYS A 504 -4.14 7.63 22.26
N ASN A 505 -3.00 7.55 22.95
CA ASN A 505 -2.11 6.39 22.90
C ASN A 505 -2.29 5.45 24.10
N ARG A 506 -3.29 5.72 24.96
CA ARG A 506 -3.57 4.97 26.19
C ARG A 506 -2.31 4.81 27.07
N LEU A 507 -1.47 5.86 27.18
CA LEU A 507 -0.23 5.81 27.95
C LEU A 507 -0.40 6.31 29.38
N LYS A 508 -0.06 5.49 30.37
CA LYS A 508 0.07 5.94 31.77
C LYS A 508 1.46 6.45 32.11
N CYS A 509 2.49 6.05 31.37
CA CYS A 509 3.85 6.52 31.61
C CYS A 509 4.66 6.79 30.33
N LEU A 510 5.54 7.79 30.42
CA LEU A 510 6.50 8.16 29.38
C LEU A 510 7.85 8.43 30.06
N THR A 511 8.88 7.69 29.69
CA THR A 511 10.26 7.96 30.13
C THR A 511 11.08 8.43 28.94
N ARG A 512 11.78 9.56 29.09
CA ARG A 512 12.62 10.16 28.05
C ARG A 512 13.90 10.71 28.69
N PRO A 513 15.03 10.75 27.95
CA PRO A 513 16.31 11.24 28.45
C PRO A 513 16.27 12.74 28.82
#